data_AF-A0ABD7VFN0-F1
#
_entry.id   AF-A0ABD7VFN0-F1
#
_cell.length_a   1.000
_cell.length_b   1.000
_cell.length_c   1.000
_cell.angle_alpha   90.00
_cell.angle_beta   90.00
_cell.angle_gamma   90.00
#
_symmetry.space_group_name_H-M   'P 1'
#
loop_
_entity.id
_entity.type
_entity.pdbx_description
1 polymer ?
#
loop_
_entity_poly.entity_id
_entity_poly.type
_entity_poly.pdbx_seq_one_letter_code
_entity_poly.pdbx_strand_id
1 'polypeptide(L)'
;MKLANRLKAMLPMIWQYRMDLRRCRKSEDIVEKSRPPNTQAAHDSGALHMYYCDSTDLYQWRRTLLTKIYRYRLEKLGVPMVDPNDQKLWEEVESGISQDTAICLTTAGEYAAIAAIREAQKHRREMVLYWFGIAVGLIGSLTGLVSAFK
;
A
#
# COMPACT_ATOMS: atom_id res chain seq x y z
N MET A 1 1.73 -14.90 24.68
CA MET A 1 1.80 -13.78 23.69
C MET A 1 3.07 -12.98 23.92
N LYS A 2 4.01 -12.95 22.95
CA LYS A 2 5.32 -12.30 23.07
C LYS A 2 5.18 -10.77 23.20
N LEU A 3 5.96 -10.15 24.09
CA LEU A 3 5.95 -8.71 24.43
C LEU A 3 6.04 -7.79 23.19
N ALA A 4 6.76 -8.24 22.16
CA ALA A 4 6.86 -7.59 20.86
C ALA A 4 5.51 -7.39 20.14
N ASN A 5 4.58 -8.34 20.26
CA ASN A 5 3.26 -8.23 19.62
C ASN A 5 2.38 -7.18 20.30
N ARG A 6 2.53 -7.00 21.62
CA ARG A 6 1.81 -5.96 22.38
C ARG A 6 2.32 -4.56 22.01
N LEU A 7 3.63 -4.39 21.92
CA LEU A 7 4.24 -3.12 21.48
C LEU A 7 3.86 -2.79 20.03
N LYS A 8 3.81 -3.79 19.14
CA LYS A 8 3.37 -3.59 17.76
C LYS A 8 1.92 -3.08 17.69
N ALA A 9 1.01 -3.64 18.50
CA ALA A 9 -0.40 -3.24 18.53
C ALA A 9 -0.62 -1.79 19.00
N MET A 10 0.33 -1.22 19.75
CA MET A 10 0.28 0.18 20.19
C MET A 10 0.74 1.18 19.12
N LEU A 11 1.38 0.72 18.05
CA LEU A 11 1.84 1.60 16.97
C LEU A 11 0.67 1.98 16.04
N PRO A 12 0.70 3.18 15.42
CA PRO A 12 -0.25 3.53 14.38
C PRO A 12 -0.25 2.48 13.26
N MET A 13 -1.42 2.16 12.69
CA MET A 13 -1.58 1.11 11.67
C MET A 13 -0.60 1.26 10.50
N ILE A 14 -0.34 2.49 10.05
CA ILE A 14 0.63 2.74 8.97
C ILE A 14 2.06 2.31 9.33
N TRP A 15 2.46 2.44 10.60
CA TRP A 15 3.77 2.00 11.06
C TRP A 15 3.86 0.49 11.14
N GLN A 16 2.81 -0.17 11.63
CA GLN A 16 2.72 -1.62 11.64
C GLN A 16 2.90 -2.19 10.22
N TYR A 17 2.17 -1.65 9.24
CA TYR A 17 2.28 -2.09 7.85
C TYR A 17 3.65 -1.80 7.23
N ARG A 18 4.29 -0.67 7.56
CA ARG A 18 5.65 -0.37 7.08
C ARG A 18 6.69 -1.31 7.68
N MET A 19 6.55 -1.70 8.94
CA MET A 19 7.43 -2.69 9.56
C MET A 19 7.24 -4.07 8.93
N ASP A 20 5.99 -4.46 8.66
CA ASP A 20 5.68 -5.73 8.01
C ASP A 20 6.20 -5.79 6.57
N LEU A 21 6.08 -4.71 5.78
CA LEU A 21 6.70 -4.62 4.46
C LEU A 21 8.23 -4.73 4.53
N ARG A 22 8.87 -4.11 5.53
CA ARG A 22 10.33 -4.27 5.72
C ARG A 22 10.70 -5.71 6.07
N ARG A 23 9.86 -6.40 6.83
CA ARG A 23 10.06 -7.81 7.17
C ARG A 23 9.91 -8.69 5.93
N CYS A 24 8.86 -8.46 5.14
CA CYS A 24 8.61 -9.14 3.87
C CYS A 24 9.79 -8.97 2.91
N ARG A 25 10.33 -7.74 2.79
CA ARG A 25 11.50 -7.48 1.96
C ARG A 25 12.75 -8.22 2.43
N LYS A 26 12.98 -8.28 3.75
CA LYS A 26 14.10 -9.06 4.29
C LYS A 26 13.98 -10.55 3.99
N SER A 27 12.76 -11.11 4.03
CA SER A 27 12.55 -12.52 3.65
C SER A 27 12.70 -12.73 2.14
N GLU A 28 12.25 -11.80 1.30
CA GLU A 28 12.52 -11.81 -0.15
C GLU A 28 14.03 -11.84 -0.41
N ASP A 29 14.80 -10.95 0.24
CA ASP A 29 16.26 -10.89 0.09
C ASP A 29 16.95 -12.20 0.54
N ILE A 30 16.41 -12.89 1.55
CA ILE A 30 16.94 -14.18 2.02
C ILE A 30 16.66 -15.27 0.99
N VAL A 31 15.42 -15.38 0.51
CA VAL A 31 15.01 -16.39 -0.47
C VAL A 31 15.77 -16.20 -1.79
N GLU A 32 15.92 -14.95 -2.24
CA GLU A 32 16.69 -14.61 -3.45
C GLU A 32 18.16 -15.03 -3.33
N LYS A 33 18.79 -14.83 -2.16
CA LYS A 33 20.17 -15.29 -1.91
C LYS A 33 20.30 -16.81 -1.89
N SER A 34 19.26 -17.53 -1.48
CA SER A 34 19.22 -18.99 -1.50
C SER A 34 18.75 -19.59 -2.83
N ARG A 35 18.70 -18.80 -3.91
CA ARG A 35 18.24 -19.27 -5.22
C ARG A 35 19.12 -20.44 -5.71
N PRO A 36 18.55 -21.63 -5.96
CA PRO A 36 19.30 -22.74 -6.50
C PRO A 36 19.70 -22.47 -7.96
N PRO A 37 20.85 -23.02 -8.42
CA PRO A 37 21.24 -22.90 -9.82
C PRO A 37 20.24 -23.63 -10.72
N ASN A 38 20.01 -23.10 -11.92
CA ASN A 38 19.09 -23.72 -12.89
C ASN A 38 19.78 -24.91 -13.61
N THR A 39 20.02 -25.99 -12.86
CA THR A 39 20.64 -27.23 -13.33
C THR A 39 19.67 -28.40 -13.18
N GLN A 40 19.81 -29.45 -14.01
CA GLN A 40 18.92 -30.62 -13.95
C GLN A 40 18.88 -31.26 -12.56
N ALA A 41 20.03 -31.34 -11.87
CA ALA A 41 20.11 -31.86 -10.50
C ALA A 41 19.27 -31.05 -9.49
N ALA A 42 19.08 -29.75 -9.70
CA ALA A 42 18.23 -28.89 -8.86
C ALA A 42 16.73 -29.10 -9.15
N HIS A 43 16.39 -29.48 -10.39
CA HIS A 43 15.03 -29.91 -10.75
C HIS A 43 14.73 -31.27 -10.12
N ASP A 44 15.64 -32.24 -10.27
CA ASP A 44 15.45 -33.61 -9.80
C ASP A 44 15.39 -33.70 -8.26
N SER A 45 16.12 -32.83 -7.56
CA SER A 45 16.07 -32.72 -6.08
C SER A 45 14.85 -31.96 -5.55
N GLY A 46 14.05 -31.33 -6.43
CA GLY A 46 12.91 -30.49 -6.04
C GLY A 46 13.29 -29.14 -5.42
N ALA A 47 14.59 -28.82 -5.29
CA ALA A 47 15.05 -27.56 -4.69
C ALA A 47 14.53 -26.34 -5.46
N LEU A 48 14.45 -26.43 -6.79
CA LEU A 48 13.90 -25.35 -7.61
C LEU A 48 12.39 -25.16 -7.39
N HIS A 49 11.65 -26.27 -7.24
CA HIS A 49 10.22 -26.22 -6.96
C HIS A 49 9.95 -25.55 -5.60
N MET A 50 10.67 -25.95 -4.55
CA MET A 50 10.57 -25.34 -3.22
C MET A 50 10.86 -23.84 -3.25
N TYR A 51 11.90 -23.42 -3.98
CA TYR A 51 12.21 -22.01 -4.17
C TYR A 51 11.04 -21.24 -4.82
N TYR A 52 10.39 -21.82 -5.84
CA TYR A 52 9.24 -21.18 -6.47
C TYR A 52 8.04 -21.08 -5.54
N CYS A 53 7.76 -22.11 -4.74
CA CYS A 53 6.72 -22.07 -3.71
C CYS A 53 6.99 -20.94 -2.70
N ASP A 54 8.17 -20.92 -2.09
CA ASP A 54 8.55 -19.89 -1.11
C ASP A 54 8.49 -18.47 -1.70
N SER A 55 8.94 -18.31 -2.95
CA SER A 55 8.89 -17.02 -3.64
C SER A 55 7.46 -16.56 -3.92
N THR A 56 6.56 -17.50 -4.24
CA THR A 56 5.14 -17.22 -4.51
C THR A 56 4.42 -16.84 -3.23
N ASP A 57 4.66 -17.57 -2.14
CA ASP A 57 4.10 -17.27 -0.82
C ASP A 57 4.50 -15.87 -0.33
N LEU A 58 5.77 -15.48 -0.52
CA LEU A 58 6.25 -14.14 -0.18
C LEU A 58 5.60 -13.05 -1.04
N TYR A 59 5.47 -13.30 -2.34
CA TYR A 59 4.81 -12.39 -3.26
C TYR A 59 3.35 -12.15 -2.86
N GLN A 60 2.64 -13.22 -2.54
CA GLN A 60 1.27 -13.19 -2.05
C GLN A 60 1.15 -12.43 -0.72
N TRP A 61 2.02 -12.72 0.25
CA TRP A 61 2.06 -12.01 1.53
C TRP A 61 2.26 -10.51 1.33
N ARG A 62 3.16 -10.11 0.43
CA ARG A 62 3.37 -8.70 0.07
C ARG A 62 2.13 -8.04 -0.50
N ARG A 63 1.40 -8.70 -1.41
CA ARG A 63 0.15 -8.17 -2.00
C ARG A 63 -0.92 -7.91 -0.94
N THR A 64 -1.07 -8.82 0.03
CA THR A 64 -2.01 -8.62 1.15
C THR A 64 -1.64 -7.39 1.99
N LEU A 65 -0.35 -7.16 2.25
CA LEU A 65 0.14 -5.97 2.97
C LEU A 65 -0.09 -4.68 2.18
N LEU A 66 0.19 -4.69 0.87
CA LEU A 66 -0.05 -3.53 0.00
C LEU A 66 -1.53 -3.17 -0.06
N THR A 67 -2.41 -4.16 -0.20
CA THR A 67 -3.86 -3.95 -0.17
C THR A 67 -4.32 -3.24 1.10
N LYS A 68 -3.83 -3.68 2.27
CA LYS A 68 -4.13 -3.03 3.56
C LYS A 68 -3.64 -1.59 3.62
N ILE A 69 -2.47 -1.30 3.03
CA ILE A 69 -1.93 0.07 2.95
C ILE A 69 -2.78 0.95 2.03
N TYR A 70 -3.22 0.43 0.87
CA TYR A 70 -4.07 1.19 -0.05
C TYR A 70 -5.41 1.52 0.60
N ARG A 71 -6.05 0.56 1.25
CA ARG A 71 -7.29 0.77 2.00
C ARG A 71 -7.12 1.88 3.03
N TYR A 72 -6.10 1.79 3.88
CA TYR A 72 -5.81 2.84 4.87
C TYR A 72 -5.58 4.22 4.25
N ARG A 73 -4.91 4.30 3.09
CA ARG A 73 -4.67 5.57 2.40
C ARG A 73 -5.96 6.16 1.82
N LEU A 74 -6.81 5.34 1.23
CA LEU A 74 -8.09 5.75 0.66
C LEU A 74 -9.04 6.24 1.76
N GLU A 75 -9.14 5.49 2.88
CA GLU A 75 -9.88 5.91 4.07
C GLU A 75 -9.41 7.27 4.59
N LYS A 76 -8.08 7.49 4.68
CA LYS A 76 -7.51 8.77 5.10
C LYS A 76 -7.82 9.92 4.12
N LEU A 77 -8.03 9.61 2.85
CA LEU A 77 -8.40 10.58 1.82
C LEU A 77 -9.92 10.77 1.71
N GLY A 78 -10.73 9.99 2.45
CA GLY A 78 -12.19 10.01 2.35
C GLY A 78 -12.71 9.45 1.02
N VAL A 79 -11.92 8.61 0.36
CA VAL A 79 -12.26 8.02 -0.95
C VAL A 79 -12.70 6.58 -0.72
N PRO A 80 -13.82 6.14 -1.31
CA PRO A 80 -14.24 4.75 -1.22
C PRO A 80 -13.19 3.84 -1.86
N MET A 81 -13.05 2.64 -1.29
CA MET A 81 -12.26 1.58 -1.90
C MET A 81 -12.93 1.12 -3.21
N VAL A 82 -12.14 0.50 -4.07
CA VAL A 82 -12.61 -0.27 -5.23
C VAL A 82 -13.71 -1.25 -4.80
N ASP A 83 -14.74 -1.42 -5.64
CA ASP A 83 -15.92 -2.25 -5.34
C ASP A 83 -15.50 -3.66 -4.86
N PRO A 84 -15.87 -4.07 -3.64
CA PRO A 84 -15.53 -5.40 -3.11
C PRO A 84 -16.16 -6.56 -3.89
N ASN A 85 -17.22 -6.33 -4.66
CA ASN A 85 -17.90 -7.38 -5.41
C ASN A 85 -17.28 -7.65 -6.78
N ASP A 86 -16.36 -6.79 -7.25
CA ASP A 86 -15.72 -6.98 -8.54
C ASP A 86 -14.58 -8.01 -8.44
N GLN A 87 -14.87 -9.25 -8.84
CA GLN A 87 -13.91 -10.35 -8.90
C GLN A 87 -12.72 -10.08 -9.82
N LYS A 88 -12.77 -9.09 -10.71
CA LYS A 88 -11.60 -8.71 -11.53
C LYS A 88 -10.58 -7.90 -10.75
N LEU A 89 -11.03 -7.23 -9.69
CA LEU A 89 -10.23 -6.28 -8.90
C LEU A 89 -9.77 -6.90 -7.58
N TRP A 90 -10.40 -8.00 -7.17
CA TRP A 90 -10.08 -8.74 -5.96
C TRP A 90 -9.77 -10.20 -6.27
N GLU A 91 -8.81 -10.74 -5.53
CA GLU A 91 -8.38 -12.12 -5.62
C GLU A 91 -8.22 -12.67 -4.21
N GLU A 92 -8.77 -13.86 -3.99
CA GLU A 92 -8.55 -14.61 -2.76
C GLU A 92 -7.21 -15.34 -2.86
N VAL A 93 -6.35 -15.08 -1.88
CA VAL A 93 -5.00 -15.60 -1.87
C VAL A 93 -4.77 -16.33 -0.56
N GLU A 94 -4.42 -17.60 -0.66
CA GLU A 94 -4.03 -18.44 0.45
C GLU A 94 -2.51 -18.37 0.60
N SER A 95 -2.04 -17.76 1.70
CA SER A 95 -0.59 -17.68 1.95
C SER A 95 -0.13 -18.86 2.81
N GLY A 96 0.83 -19.64 2.32
CA GLY A 96 1.45 -20.73 3.08
C GLY A 96 2.14 -20.28 4.38
N ILE A 97 2.51 -19.00 4.48
CA ILE A 97 3.23 -18.42 5.63
C ILE A 97 2.29 -18.13 6.80
N SER A 98 1.09 -17.63 6.52
CA SER A 98 0.10 -17.27 7.56
C SER A 98 -0.99 -18.31 7.75
N GLN A 99 -1.10 -19.31 6.86
CA GLN A 99 -2.20 -20.30 6.83
C GLN A 99 -3.59 -19.65 6.86
N ASP A 100 -3.69 -18.45 6.31
CA ASP A 100 -4.86 -17.59 6.38
C ASP A 100 -5.23 -17.19 4.96
N THR A 101 -6.51 -17.39 4.61
CA THR A 101 -7.08 -16.98 3.33
C THR A 101 -7.38 -15.49 3.38
N ALA A 102 -6.67 -14.70 2.58
CA ALA A 102 -6.79 -13.26 2.58
C ALA A 102 -7.24 -12.74 1.21
N ILE A 103 -8.26 -11.89 1.22
CA ILE A 103 -8.71 -11.17 0.02
C ILE A 103 -7.76 -9.99 -0.23
N CYS A 104 -7.11 -9.98 -1.39
CA CYS A 104 -6.18 -8.94 -1.80
C CYS A 104 -6.54 -8.36 -3.18
N LEU A 105 -6.00 -7.20 -3.52
CA LEU A 105 -6.22 -6.61 -4.84
C LEU A 105 -5.45 -7.39 -5.91
N THR A 106 -6.08 -7.59 -7.07
CA THR A 106 -5.38 -7.95 -8.31
C THR A 106 -4.47 -6.81 -8.75
N THR A 107 -3.60 -7.06 -9.73
CA THR A 107 -2.82 -5.99 -10.37
C THR A 107 -3.73 -4.87 -10.90
N ALA A 108 -4.86 -5.23 -11.51
CA ALA A 108 -5.88 -4.28 -11.96
C ALA A 108 -6.50 -3.49 -10.79
N GLY A 109 -6.83 -4.17 -9.69
CA GLY A 109 -7.32 -3.55 -8.46
C GLY A 109 -6.31 -2.58 -7.83
N GLU A 110 -5.02 -2.93 -7.84
CA GLU A 110 -3.94 -2.05 -7.35
C GLU A 110 -3.83 -0.79 -8.20
N TYR A 111 -3.87 -0.91 -9.53
CA TYR A 111 -3.85 0.26 -10.42
C TYR A 111 -5.05 1.17 -10.21
N ALA A 112 -6.26 0.60 -10.05
CA ALA A 112 -7.47 1.35 -9.75
C ALA A 112 -7.34 2.10 -8.41
N ALA A 113 -6.86 1.43 -7.36
CA ALA A 113 -6.64 2.06 -6.06
C ALA A 113 -5.59 3.18 -6.12
N ILE A 114 -4.49 2.98 -6.87
CA ILE A 114 -3.47 4.01 -7.07
C ILE A 114 -4.03 5.22 -7.82
N ALA A 115 -4.84 5.00 -8.87
CA ALA A 115 -5.47 6.07 -9.62
C ALA A 115 -6.38 6.91 -8.73
N ALA A 116 -7.27 6.27 -7.97
CA ALA A 116 -8.15 6.94 -7.02
C ALA A 116 -7.38 7.75 -5.96
N ILE A 117 -6.28 7.21 -5.43
CA ILE A 117 -5.41 7.95 -4.49
C ILE A 117 -4.80 9.19 -5.15
N ARG A 118 -4.32 9.07 -6.38
CA ARG A 118 -3.68 10.18 -7.11
C ARG A 118 -4.68 11.29 -7.42
N GLU A 119 -5.88 10.94 -7.87
CA GLU A 119 -6.95 11.88 -8.17
C GLU A 119 -7.38 12.65 -6.93
N ALA A 120 -7.63 11.95 -5.81
CA ALA A 120 -8.01 12.60 -4.56
C ALA A 120 -6.90 13.53 -4.01
N GLN A 121 -5.63 13.13 -4.14
CA GLN A 121 -4.52 14.00 -3.78
C GLN A 121 -4.42 15.23 -4.68
N LYS A 122 -4.68 15.08 -5.98
CA LYS A 122 -4.71 16.19 -6.93
C LYS A 122 -5.79 17.20 -6.56
N HIS A 123 -7.03 16.74 -6.34
CA HIS A 123 -8.13 17.60 -5.91
C HIS A 123 -7.85 18.32 -4.59
N ARG A 124 -7.21 17.64 -3.63
CA ARG A 124 -6.83 18.26 -2.37
C ARG A 124 -5.80 19.39 -2.56
N ARG A 125 -4.85 19.24 -3.48
CA ARG A 125 -3.88 20.30 -3.81
C ARG A 125 -4.56 21.48 -4.50
N GLU A 126 -5.46 21.20 -5.43
CA GLU A 126 -6.23 22.23 -6.14
C GLU A 126 -7.11 23.02 -5.18
N MET A 127 -7.79 22.37 -4.23
CA MET A 127 -8.55 23.05 -3.17
C MET A 127 -7.67 23.97 -2.33
N VAL A 128 -6.47 23.52 -1.93
CA VAL A 128 -5.54 24.36 -1.15
C VAL A 128 -5.11 25.58 -1.95
N LEU A 129 -4.77 25.41 -3.23
CA LEU A 129 -4.40 26.53 -4.11
C LEU A 129 -5.55 27.51 -4.33
N TYR A 130 -6.77 26.99 -4.50
CA TYR A 130 -7.97 27.82 -4.64
C TYR A 130 -8.22 28.67 -3.38
N TRP A 131 -8.14 28.06 -2.19
CA TRP A 131 -8.28 28.77 -0.92
C TRP A 131 -7.17 29.80 -0.70
N PHE A 132 -5.94 29.49 -1.12
CA PHE A 132 -4.84 30.45 -1.08
C PHE A 132 -5.11 31.67 -1.98
N GLY A 133 -5.61 31.44 -3.20
CA GLY A 133 -6.01 32.51 -4.11
C GLY A 133 -7.08 33.43 -3.52
N ILE A 134 -8.12 32.85 -2.89
CA ILE A 134 -9.16 33.63 -2.20
C ILE A 134 -8.56 34.47 -1.07
N ALA A 135 -7.71 33.86 -0.22
CA ALA A 135 -7.10 34.56 0.91
C ALA A 135 -6.22 35.73 0.45
N VAL A 136 -5.39 35.52 -0.57
CA VAL A 136 -4.54 36.58 -1.13
C VAL A 136 -5.37 37.68 -1.78
N GLY A 137 -6.43 37.32 -2.53
CA GLY A 137 -7.34 38.29 -3.14
C GLY A 137 -8.04 39.17 -2.10
N LEU A 138 -8.53 38.57 -1.00
CA LEU A 138 -9.14 39.30 0.12
C LEU A 138 -8.14 40.26 0.77
N ILE A 139 -6.92 39.80 1.08
CA ILE A 139 -5.88 40.65 1.68
C ILE A 139 -5.54 41.82 0.77
N GLY A 140 -5.34 41.57 -0.54
CA GLY A 140 -5.05 42.60 -1.52
C GLY A 140 -6.18 43.62 -1.68
N SER A 141 -7.44 43.17 -1.64
CA SER A 141 -8.59 44.07 -1.72
C SER A 141 -8.68 44.99 -0.50
N LEU A 142 -8.39 44.47 0.71
CA LEU A 142 -8.40 45.24 1.95
C LEU A 142 -7.27 46.28 1.99
N THR A 143 -6.04 45.90 1.60
CA THR A 143 -4.92 46.86 1.53
C THR A 143 -5.15 47.93 0.48
N GLY A 144 -5.69 47.57 -0.69
CA GLY A 144 -6.10 48.54 -1.70
C GLY A 144 -7.14 49.53 -1.18
N LEU A 145 -8.14 49.04 -0.43
CA LEU A 145 -9.17 49.89 0.16
C LEU A 145 -8.57 50.86 1.19
N VAL A 146 -7.76 50.37 2.14
CA VAL A 146 -7.10 51.22 3.16
C VAL A 146 -6.17 52.26 2.52
N SER A 147 -5.47 51.90 1.43
CA SER A 147 -4.62 52.83 0.70
C SER A 147 -5.41 53.90 -0.05
N ALA A 148 -6.63 53.61 -0.51
CA ALA A 148 -7.47 54.60 -1.20
C ALA A 148 -8.14 55.59 -0.24
N PHE A 149 -8.32 55.21 1.03
CA PHE A 149 -8.90 56.06 2.08
C PHE A 149 -7.85 56.88 2.86
N LYS A 150 -6.57 56.81 2.48
CA LYS A 150 -5.46 57.55 3.09
C LYS A 150 -4.87 58.54 2.10
#